data_AF-A0A2Z5BJJ7-F1
#
_entry.id   AF-A0A2Z5BJJ7-F1
#
_cell.length_a   1.000
_cell.length_b   1.000
_cell.length_c   1.000
_cell.angle_alpha   90.00
_cell.angle_beta   90.00
_cell.angle_gamma   90.00
#
_symmetry.space_group_name_H-M   'P 1'
#
loop_
_entity.id
_entity.type
_entity.pdbx_description
1 polymer ?
#
loop_
_entity_poly.entity_id
_entity_poly.type
_entity_poly.pdbx_seq_one_letter_code
_entity_poly.pdbx_strand_id
1 'polypeptide(L)' 'MTRRALSSLTRTDIGAHLTVTIHGTPVEGTLRAVTHGIFNDPHQARYNVPLVGITLYQPGAHATYWASPDTTAELTHD' A
#
# COMPACT_ATOMS: atom_id res chain seq x y z
N MET A 1 16.65 -4.42 -0.98
CA MET A 1 15.45 -4.08 -0.20
C MET A 1 15.55 -2.64 0.28
N THR A 2 14.54 -1.82 0.04
CA THR A 2 14.51 -0.39 0.37
C THR A 2 13.24 -0.08 1.15
N ARG A 3 13.38 0.53 2.33
CA ARG A 3 12.23 0.97 3.14
C ARG A 3 11.76 2.35 2.69
N ARG A 4 10.48 2.47 2.35
CA ARG A 4 9.90 3.70 1.80
C ARG A 4 8.51 3.95 2.38
N ALA A 5 8.14 5.22 2.51
CA ALA A 5 6.76 5.59 2.82
C ALA A 5 5.85 5.25 1.61
N LEU A 6 4.61 4.82 1.87
CA LEU A 6 3.63 4.52 0.83
C LEU A 6 3.36 5.74 -0.06
N SER A 7 3.40 6.94 0.50
CA SER A 7 3.28 8.23 -0.21
C SER A 7 4.33 8.44 -1.31
N SER A 8 5.47 7.75 -1.21
CA SER A 8 6.56 7.87 -2.18
C SER A 8 6.47 6.86 -3.32
N LEU A 9 5.55 5.90 -3.26
CA LEU A 9 5.41 4.88 -4.29
C LEU A 9 4.87 5.50 -5.58
N THR A 10 5.35 5.01 -6.71
CA THR A 10 4.98 5.49 -8.02
C THR A 10 4.68 4.33 -8.95
N ARG A 11 4.32 4.63 -10.20
CA ARG A 11 4.08 3.60 -11.21
C ARG A 11 5.32 2.75 -11.52
N THR A 12 6.53 3.26 -11.29
CA THR A 12 7.77 2.49 -11.54
C THR A 12 7.98 1.38 -10.52
N ASP A 13 7.32 1.46 -9.37
CA ASP A 13 7.40 0.46 -8.30
C ASP A 13 6.46 -0.74 -8.55
N ILE A 14 5.59 -0.67 -9.57
CA ILE A 14 4.70 -1.78 -9.96
C ILE A 14 5.55 -2.96 -10.44
N GLY A 15 5.26 -4.15 -9.94
CA GLY A 15 6.04 -5.37 -10.17
C GLY A 15 7.03 -5.67 -9.04
N ALA A 16 7.36 -4.70 -8.18
CA ALA A 16 8.18 -4.95 -7.00
C ALA A 16 7.43 -5.81 -5.98
N HIS A 17 8.18 -6.62 -5.25
CA HIS A 17 7.68 -7.31 -4.07
C HIS A 17 7.63 -6.34 -2.88
N LEU A 18 6.49 -6.31 -2.20
CA LEU A 18 6.18 -5.36 -1.13
C LEU A 18 5.78 -6.09 0.14
N THR A 19 6.41 -5.73 1.25
CA THR A 19 6.04 -6.17 2.60
C THR A 19 5.69 -4.96 3.47
N VAL A 20 4.51 -4.94 4.10
CA VAL A 20 4.00 -3.81 4.87
C VAL A 20 3.06 -4.26 5.98
N THR A 21 3.05 -3.56 7.12
CA THR A 21 2.05 -3.77 8.16
C THR A 21 0.95 -2.72 8.06
N ILE A 22 -0.27 -3.15 7.76
CA ILE A 22 -1.45 -2.29 7.62
C ILE A 22 -2.41 -2.58 8.77
N HIS A 23 -2.68 -1.58 9.60
CA HIS A 23 -3.54 -1.72 10.79
C HIS A 23 -3.16 -2.87 11.74
N GLY A 24 -1.86 -3.16 11.85
CA GLY A 24 -1.34 -4.26 12.69
C GLY A 24 -1.33 -5.63 12.01
N THR A 25 -1.86 -5.74 10.78
CA THR A 25 -1.81 -6.97 9.99
C THR A 25 -0.64 -6.91 9.01
N PRO A 26 0.29 -7.88 9.03
CA PRO A 26 1.33 -7.99 8.02
C PRO A 26 0.70 -8.38 6.68
N VAL A 27 1.11 -7.69 5.63
CA VAL A 27 0.65 -7.90 4.26
C VAL A 27 1.88 -7.99 3.36
N GLU A 28 1.87 -8.97 2.47
CA GLU A 28 2.95 -9.22 1.53
C GLU A 28 2.38 -9.54 0.14
N GLY A 29 3.07 -9.12 -0.92
CA GLY A 29 2.76 -9.52 -2.29
C GLY A 29 3.41 -8.64 -3.35
N THR A 30 3.19 -8.98 -4.62
CA THR A 30 3.69 -8.19 -5.75
C THR A 30 2.80 -6.97 -5.98
N LEU A 31 3.38 -5.77 -6.00
CA LEU A 31 2.64 -4.53 -6.25
C LEU A 31 2.08 -4.51 -7.68
N ARG A 32 0.76 -4.33 -7.81
CA ARG A 32 0.06 -4.27 -9.11
C ARG A 32 -0.52 -2.90 -9.42
N ALA A 33 -0.92 -2.16 -8.40
CA ALA A 33 -1.39 -0.79 -8.54
C ALA A 33 -1.14 0.01 -7.26
N VAL A 34 -0.97 1.33 -7.43
CA VAL A 34 -0.93 2.30 -6.34
C VAL A 34 -1.88 3.45 -6.65
N THR A 35 -2.67 3.86 -5.67
CA THR A 35 -3.63 4.96 -5.77
C THR A 35 -3.40 5.93 -4.61
N HIS A 36 -3.20 7.21 -4.92
CA HIS A 36 -3.07 8.27 -3.93
C HIS A 36 -4.34 9.11 -3.97
N GLY A 37 -4.83 9.54 -2.81
CA GLY A 37 -5.99 10.40 -2.78
C GLY A 37 -6.42 10.80 -1.38
N ILE A 38 -7.45 11.64 -1.36
CA ILE A 38 -8.18 12.04 -0.16
C ILE A 38 -9.50 11.28 -0.17
N PHE A 39 -9.73 10.50 0.89
CA PHE A 39 -10.88 9.60 1.00
C PHE A 39 -11.63 9.83 2.30
N ASN A 40 -12.86 9.33 2.35
CA ASN A 40 -13.56 9.15 3.62
C ASN A 40 -13.12 7.80 4.18
N ASP A 41 -12.62 7.78 5.41
CA ASP A 41 -12.24 6.58 6.13
C ASP A 41 -13.46 6.08 6.93
N PRO A 42 -14.17 5.04 6.45
CA PRO A 42 -15.35 4.51 7.13
C PRO A 42 -14.97 3.76 8.42
N HIS A 43 -13.71 3.37 8.61
CA HIS A 43 -13.26 2.63 9.79
C HIS A 43 -12.98 3.56 10.98
N GLN A 44 -12.69 4.83 10.74
CA GLN A 44 -12.40 5.82 11.79
C GLN A 44 -13.41 6.98 11.86
N ALA A 45 -14.48 6.94 11.06
CA ALA A 45 -15.46 8.02 10.90
C ALA A 45 -14.80 9.38 10.56
N ARG A 46 -13.73 9.34 9.76
CA ARG A 46 -12.98 10.54 9.35
C ARG A 46 -13.27 10.86 7.89
N TYR A 47 -13.49 12.13 7.61
CA TYR A 47 -13.68 12.63 6.26
C TYR A 47 -12.41 13.30 5.77
N ASN A 48 -12.18 13.27 4.46
CA ASN A 48 -11.05 13.91 3.80
C ASN A 48 -9.68 13.54 4.37
N VAL A 49 -9.45 12.24 4.61
CA VAL A 49 -8.17 11.72 5.08
C VAL A 49 -7.29 11.34 3.88
N PRO A 50 -6.02 11.78 3.83
CA PRO A 50 -5.11 11.29 2.81
C PRO A 50 -4.84 9.80 3.05
N LEU A 51 -5.05 8.97 2.03
CA LEU A 51 -4.74 7.53 2.06
C LEU A 51 -4.00 7.12 0.80
N VAL A 52 -3.25 6.03 0.93
CA VAL A 52 -2.64 5.32 -0.19
C VAL A 52 -3.26 3.94 -0.29
N GLY A 53 -3.83 3.64 -1.44
CA GLY A 53 -4.34 2.32 -1.81
C GLY A 53 -3.27 1.53 -2.54
N ILE A 54 -2.90 0.36 -2.04
CA ILE A 54 -2.00 -0.58 -2.71
C ILE A 54 -2.79 -1.82 -3.11
N THR A 55 -2.68 -2.23 -4.37
CA THR A 55 -3.20 -3.52 -4.82
C THR A 55 -2.04 -4.48 -4.95
N LEU A 56 -2.10 -5.58 -4.21
CA LEU A 56 -1.08 -6.62 -4.21
C LEU A 56 -1.64 -7.88 -4.87
N TYR A 57 -0.80 -8.53 -5.67
CA TYR A 57 -1.00 -9.92 -6.06
C TYR A 57 -0.38 -10.83 -5.00
N GLN A 58 -1.24 -11.65 -4.42
CA GLN A 58 -0.87 -12.79 -3.58
C GLN A 58 -1.18 -14.06 -4.39
N PRO A 59 -0.54 -15.21 -4.13
CA PRO A 59 -0.79 -16.42 -4.92
C PRO A 59 -2.30 -16.74 -5.03
N GLY A 60 -2.85 -16.59 -6.23
CA GLY A 60 -4.27 -16.85 -6.52
C GLY A 60 -5.25 -15.72 -6.20
N ALA A 61 -4.82 -14.53 -5.75
CA ALA A 61 -5.73 -13.43 -5.42
C ALA A 61 -5.13 -12.04 -5.63
N HIS A 62 -5.99 -11.07 -5.94
CA HIS A 62 -5.67 -9.65 -5.86
C HIS A 62 -6.42 -9.04 -4.68
N ALA A 63 -5.70 -8.34 -3.82
CA ALA A 63 -6.29 -7.64 -2.68
C ALA A 63 -5.82 -6.18 -2.66
N THR A 64 -6.74 -5.28 -2.36
CA THR A 64 -6.44 -3.85 -2.21
C THR A 64 -6.50 -3.47 -0.74
N TYR A 65 -5.46 -2.79 -0.28
CA TYR A 65 -5.30 -2.33 1.09
C TYR A 65 -5.13 -0.82 1.10
N TRP A 66 -5.68 -0.17 2.12
CA TRP A 66 -5.58 1.28 2.32
C TRP A 66 -4.82 1.56 3.60
N ALA A 67 -3.93 2.54 3.56
CA ALA A 67 -3.14 2.93 4.72
C ALA A 67 -2.77 4.42 4.68
N SER A 68 -2.25 4.91 5.80
CA SER A 68 -1.71 6.26 5.89
C SER A 68 -0.56 6.46 4.89
N PRO A 69 -0.40 7.65 4.29
CA PRO A 69 0.73 7.96 3.42
C PRO A 69 2.09 7.71 4.08
N ASP A 70 2.18 7.86 5.41
CA ASP A 70 3.40 7.68 6.19
C ASP A 70 3.68 6.23 6.58
N THR A 71 2.74 5.31 6.31
CA THR A 71 2.99 3.88 6.51
C THR A 71 4.20 3.47 5.69
N THR A 72 5.18 2.83 6.34
CA THR A 72 6.41 2.39 5.66
C THR A 72 6.27 0.96 5.16
N ALA A 73 6.64 0.72 3.91
CA ALA A 73 6.76 -0.59 3.31
C ALA A 73 8.22 -0.90 2.97
N GLU A 74 8.56 -2.17 2.97
CA GLU A 74 9.83 -2.67 2.44
C GLU A 74 9.60 -3.16 1.00
N LEU A 75 10.43 -2.65 0.09
CA LEU A 75 10.30 -2.87 -1.35
C LEU A 75 11.53 -3.59 -1.89
N THR A 76 11.33 -4.64 -2.68
CA THR A 76 12.39 -5.37 -3.38
C THR A 76 12.00 -5.50 -4.86
N HIS A 77 12.89 -5.05 -5.75
CA HIS A 77 12.78 -5.32 -7.17
C HIS A 77 13.65 -6.53 -7.47
N ASP A 78 13.06 -7.54 -8.09
CA ASP A 78 13.80 -8.68 -8.65
C ASP A 78 14.40 -8.32 -10.02
#